data_AF-A0A2P5DR89-F1
#
_entry.id   AF-A0A2P5DR89-F1
#
_cell.length_a   1.000
_cell.length_b   1.000
_cell.length_c   1.000
_cell.angle_alpha   90.00
_cell.angle_beta   90.00
_cell.angle_gamma   90.00
#
_symmetry.space_group_name_H-M   'P 1'
#
loop_
_entity.id
_entity.type
_entity.pdbx_description
1 polymer ?
#
loop_
_entity_poly.entity_id
_entity_poly.type
_entity_poly.pdbx_seq_one_letter_code
_entity_poly.pdbx_strand_id
1 'polypeptide(L)' 'MYHTFNVWVDMLGKEGEAAEAQRVIDIMIQRGIRPDEVTYNSLMDGYCLRGEIDEARKVFDMIRN' A
#
# COMPACT_ATOMS: atom_id res chain seq x y z
N MET A 1 -4.74 6.92 14.89
CA MET A 1 -4.16 7.35 13.60
C MET A 1 -3.62 6.17 12.80
N TYR A 2 -2.76 5.31 13.37
CA TYR A 2 -2.30 4.07 12.71
C TYR A 2 -3.43 3.21 12.12
N HIS A 3 -4.42 2.85 12.95
CA HIS A 3 -5.58 2.07 12.52
C HIS A 3 -6.39 2.76 11.41
N THR A 4 -6.48 4.09 11.44
CA THR A 4 -7.16 4.85 10.38
C THR A 4 -6.41 4.67 9.07
N PHE A 5 -5.10 4.84 9.04
CA PHE A 5 -4.33 4.67 7.80
C PHE A 5 -4.44 3.26 7.21
N ASN A 6 -4.33 2.21 8.02
CA ASN A 6 -4.47 0.83 7.53
C ASN A 6 -5.85 0.56 6.91
N VAL A 7 -6.94 1.12 7.48
CA VAL A 7 -8.28 0.99 6.89
C VAL A 7 -8.37 1.65 5.52
N TRP A 8 -7.78 2.85 5.36
CA TRP A 8 -7.80 3.56 4.09
C TRP A 8 -6.97 2.84 3.03
N VAL A 9 -5.77 2.37 3.37
CA VAL A 9 -4.91 1.63 2.43
C VAL A 9 -5.56 0.31 2.02
N ASP A 10 -6.18 -0.43 2.94
CA ASP A 10 -6.90 -1.68 2.63
C ASP A 10 -8.09 -1.43 1.69
N MET A 11 -8.89 -0.41 1.98
CA MET A 11 -10.03 -0.03 1.14
C MET A 11 -9.57 0.35 -0.28
N LEU A 12 -8.60 1.25 -0.40
CA LEU A 12 -8.10 1.74 -1.68
C LEU A 12 -7.40 0.64 -2.48
N GLY A 13 -6.66 -0.24 -1.80
CA GLY A 13 -6.05 -1.42 -2.40
C GLY A 13 -7.10 -2.33 -3.06
N LYS A 14 -8.19 -2.62 -2.35
CA LYS A 14 -9.29 -3.47 -2.87
C LYS A 14 -10.10 -2.82 -3.99
N GLU A 15 -10.15 -1.50 -4.05
CA GLU A 15 -10.79 -0.76 -5.14
C GLU A 15 -9.88 -0.63 -6.39
N GLY A 16 -8.62 -1.10 -6.31
CA GLY A 16 -7.65 -0.92 -7.40
C GLY A 16 -7.19 0.53 -7.54
N GLU A 17 -7.28 1.32 -6.46
CA GLU A 17 -6.81 2.70 -6.37
C GLU A 17 -5.39 2.74 -5.80
N ALA A 18 -4.48 1.96 -6.40
CA ALA A 18 -3.12 1.76 -5.92
C ALA A 18 -2.33 3.08 -5.76
N ALA A 19 -2.55 4.06 -6.63
CA ALA A 19 -1.90 5.36 -6.54
C ALA A 19 -2.33 6.17 -5.30
N GLU A 20 -3.60 6.06 -4.88
CA GLU A 20 -4.07 6.71 -3.66
C GLU A 20 -3.57 5.94 -2.43
N ALA A 21 -3.59 4.60 -2.47
CA ALA A 21 -3.01 3.76 -1.42
C ALA A 21 -1.53 4.11 -1.18
N GLN A 22 -0.74 4.31 -2.24
CA GLN A 22 0.66 4.77 -2.14
C GLN A 22 0.77 6.15 -1.49
N ARG A 23 -0.07 7.12 -1.86
CA ARG A 23 -0.07 8.45 -1.23
C ARG A 23 -0.34 8.37 0.28
N VAL A 24 -1.26 7.50 0.69
CA VAL A 24 -1.56 7.29 2.11
C VAL A 24 -0.35 6.70 2.85
N ILE A 25 0.35 5.74 2.23
CA ILE A 25 1.59 5.16 2.75
C ILE A 25 2.69 6.23 2.90
N ASP A 26 2.86 7.10 1.90
CA ASP A 26 3.85 8.18 1.96
C ASP A 26 3.56 9.14 3.12
N ILE A 27 2.29 9.44 3.39
CA ILE A 27 1.86 10.24 4.53
C ILE A 27 2.18 9.54 5.86
N MET A 28 1.99 8.22 5.96
CA MET A 28 2.38 7.46 7.16
C MET A 28 3.88 7.64 7.43
N ILE A 29 4.71 7.44 6.41
CA ILE A 29 6.17 7.55 6.51
C ILE A 29 6.58 8.98 6.90
N GLN A 30 6.02 10.00 6.26
CA GLN A 30 6.29 11.41 6.60
C GLN A 30 5.92 11.76 8.04
N ARG A 31 4.92 11.09 8.62
CA ARG A 31 4.50 11.26 10.02
C ARG A 31 5.27 10.38 11.00
N GLY A 32 6.29 9.64 10.56
CA GLY A 32 7.05 8.71 11.39
C GLY A 32 6.24 7.46 11.78
N ILE A 33 5.13 7.20 11.10
CA ILE A 33 4.30 6.01 11.30
C ILE A 33 4.81 4.94 10.34
N ARG A 34 5.35 3.85 10.87
CA ARG A 34 5.85 2.74 10.06
C ARG A 34 4.68 1.96 9.45
N PRO A 35 4.58 1.85 8.11
CA PRO A 35 3.65 0.91 7.48
C PRO A 35 4.00 -0.53 7.86
N ASP A 36 3.00 -1.40 7.95
CA ASP A 36 3.20 -2.83 8.23
C ASP A 36 2.98 -3.69 6.98
N GLU A 37 3.14 -5.01 7.15
CA GLU A 37 2.91 -5.98 6.08
C GLU A 37 1.49 -5.88 5.53
N VAL A 38 0.48 -5.58 6.35
CA VAL A 38 -0.91 -5.42 5.89
C VAL A 38 -1.00 -4.21 4.96
N THR A 39 -0.38 -3.09 5.33
CA THR A 39 -0.36 -1.87 4.50
C THR A 39 0.22 -2.15 3.11
N TYR A 40 1.36 -2.83 3.03
CA TYR A 40 1.99 -3.11 1.74
C TYR A 40 1.29 -4.21 0.94
N ASN A 41 0.72 -5.21 1.60
CA ASN A 41 -0.06 -6.25 0.93
C ASN A 41 -1.29 -5.64 0.23
N SER A 42 -2.00 -4.72 0.89
CA SER A 42 -3.13 -4.02 0.29
C SER A 42 -2.73 -3.18 -0.94
N LEU A 43 -1.56 -2.51 -0.91
CA LEU A 43 -1.04 -1.79 -2.07
C LEU A 43 -0.71 -2.75 -3.22
N MET A 44 -0.08 -3.88 -2.91
CA MET A 44 0.27 -4.93 -3.88
C MET A 44 -0.98 -5.53 -4.54
N ASP A 45 -2.04 -5.78 -3.76
CA ASP A 45 -3.35 -6.23 -4.26
C ASP A 45 -3.94 -5.22 -5.25
N GLY A 46 -3.87 -3.92 -4.93
CA GLY A 46 -4.34 -2.86 -5.83
C GLY A 46 -3.62 -2.86 -7.18
N TYR A 47 -2.30 -3.02 -7.18
CA TYR A 47 -1.54 -3.15 -8.43
C TYR A 47 -1.90 -4.44 -9.20
N CYS A 48 -2.07 -5.56 -8.49
CA CYS A 48 -2.49 -6.83 -9.11
C CYS A 48 -3.87 -6.73 -9.77
N LEU A 49 -4.85 -6.09 -9.12
CA LEU A 49 -6.21 -5.93 -9.64
C LEU A 49 -6.25 -5.09 -10.93
N ARG A 50 -5.29 -4.18 -11.10
CA ARG A 50 -5.15 -3.36 -12.32
C ARG A 50 -4.32 -4.02 -13.41
N GLY A 51 -3.73 -5.19 -13.15
CA GLY A 51 -2.78 -5.84 -14.06
C GLY A 51 -1.40 -5.17 -14.09
N GLU A 52 -1.10 -4.29 -13.14
CA GLU A 52 0.17 -3.55 -13.02
C GLU A 52 1.22 -4.39 -12.26
N ILE A 53 1.50 -5.59 -12.78
CA ILE A 53 2.30 -6.63 -12.10
C ILE A 53 3.73 -6.19 -11.77
N ASP A 54 4.33 -5.34 -12.61
CA ASP A 54 5.69 -4.84 -12.36
C ASP A 54 5.75 -3.89 -11.15
N GLU A 55 4.70 -3.09 -10.91
CA GLU A 55 4.61 -2.25 -9.72
C GLU A 55 4.36 -3.10 -8.47
N ALA A 56 3.47 -4.10 -8.56
CA ALA A 56 3.25 -5.07 -7.47
C ALA A 56 4.57 -5.76 -7.05
N ARG A 57 5.41 -6.12 -8.02
CA ARG A 57 6.73 -6.74 -7.76
C ARG A 57 7.72 -5.78 -7.11
N LYS A 58 7.76 -4.49 -7.49
CA LYS A 58 8.58 -3.50 -6.78
C LYS A 58 8.18 -3.36 -5.32
N VAL A 59 6.89 -3.35 -5.03
CA VAL A 59 6.37 -3.31 -3.64
C VAL A 59 6.83 -4.56 -2.88
N PHE A 60 6.72 -5.73 -3.48
CA PHE A 60 7.19 -6.99 -2.88
C PHE A 60 8.69 -6.97 -2.57
N ASP A 61 9.51 -6.49 -3.49
CA ASP A 61 10.97 -6.41 -3.35
C ASP A 61 11.40 -5.41 -2.26
N MET A 62 10.60 -4.38 -1.99
CA MET A 62 10.82 -3.44 -0.87
C MET A 62 10.62 -4.08 0.50
N ILE A 63 9.73 -5.08 0.62
CA ILE A 63 9.41 -5.72 1.91
C ILE A 63 10.44 -6.83 2.24
N ARG A 64 11.00 -7.47 1.21
CA ARG A 64 11.92 -8.61 1.39
C ARG A 64 13.40 -8.25 1.61
N ASN A 65 13.78 -6.99 1.48
CA ASN A 65 15.12 -6.48 1.79
C ASN A 65 15.20 -5.85 3.17
#